data_AF-A0A0J9YBT1-F1
#
_entry.id   AF-A0A0J9YBT1-F1
#
_cell.length_a   1.000
_cell.length_b   1.000
_cell.length_c   1.000
_cell.angle_alpha   90.00
_cell.angle_beta   90.00
_cell.angle_gamma   90.00
#
_symmetry.space_group_name_H-M   'P 1'
#
loop_
_entity.id
_entity.type
_entity.pdbx_description
1 polymer ?
#
loop_
_entity_poly.entity_id
_entity_poly.type
_entity_poly.pdbx_seq_one_letter_code
_entity_poly.pdbx_strand_id
1 'polypeptide(L)'
;MKWLKEKGYGGAFIWALDFDDFTGKSCGKGPYPLLNAISSELEGESENPEITTEEPSITETEAYDTDETEETSETEATTYDTDVTEETSETEATTYDTDVTEG
;
A
#
# COMPACT_ATOMS: atom_id res chain seq x y z
N MET A 1 5.79 16.18 -5.43
CA MET A 1 4.49 16.38 -6.16
C MET A 1 4.43 17.66 -6.99
N LYS A 2 5.54 18.07 -7.63
CA LYS A 2 5.67 19.42 -8.21
C LYS A 2 4.71 19.72 -9.36
N TRP A 3 4.63 18.84 -10.36
CA TRP A 3 3.76 19.05 -11.53
C TRP A 3 2.28 19.18 -11.15
N LEU A 4 1.82 18.36 -10.20
CA LEU A 4 0.43 18.37 -9.73
C LEU A 4 0.08 19.72 -9.08
N LYS A 5 0.97 20.22 -8.21
CA LYS A 5 0.85 21.55 -7.58
C LYS A 5 0.92 22.69 -8.60
N GLU A 6 1.85 22.64 -9.54
CA GLU A 6 2.02 23.66 -10.59
C GLU A 6 0.80 23.77 -11.51
N LYS A 7 0.05 22.69 -11.69
CA LYS A 7 -1.20 22.68 -12.45
C LYS A 7 -2.44 23.08 -11.64
N GLY A 8 -2.31 23.23 -10.32
CA GLY A 8 -3.42 23.61 -9.45
C GLY A 8 -4.51 22.56 -9.35
N TYR A 9 -4.18 21.27 -9.49
CA TYR A 9 -5.14 20.19 -9.23
C TYR A 9 -5.41 20.03 -7.73
N GLY A 10 -6.62 19.60 -7.38
CA GLY A 10 -7.04 19.46 -5.98
C GLY A 10 -6.41 18.28 -5.22
N GLY A 11 -5.84 17.30 -5.91
CA GLY A 11 -5.24 16.14 -5.27
C GLY A 11 -4.80 15.06 -6.24
N ALA A 12 -4.33 13.93 -5.70
CA ALA A 12 -3.97 12.72 -6.44
C ALA A 12 -4.91 11.57 -6.07
N PHE A 13 -5.26 10.74 -7.05
CA PHE A 13 -5.93 9.47 -6.82
C PHE A 13 -4.90 8.34 -6.91
N ILE A 14 -5.03 7.34 -6.05
CA ILE A 14 -4.12 6.20 -5.99
C ILE A 14 -4.90 4.94 -6.33
N TRP A 15 -4.41 4.21 -7.33
CA TRP A 15 -4.85 2.87 -7.66
C TRP A 15 -3.62 1.95 -7.60
N ALA A 16 -3.51 1.05 -6.63
CA ALA A 16 -4.37 0.84 -5.46
C ALA A 16 -3.51 0.69 -4.20
N LEU A 17 -4.16 0.71 -3.03
CA LEU A 17 -3.47 0.70 -1.73
C LEU A 17 -2.70 -0.59 -1.48
N ASP A 18 -3.21 -1.72 -1.97
CA ASP A 18 -2.64 -3.06 -1.81
C ASP A 18 -1.37 -3.30 -2.65
N PHE A 19 -1.09 -2.45 -3.63
CA PHE A 19 0.15 -2.49 -4.41
C PHE A 19 1.28 -1.63 -3.84
N ASP A 20 1.01 -0.82 -2.81
CA ASP A 20 2.08 -0.19 -2.03
C ASP A 20 2.72 -1.23 -1.08
N ASP A 21 3.87 -0.92 -0.49
CA ASP A 21 4.47 -1.76 0.55
C ASP A 21 3.72 -1.59 1.87
N PHE A 22 2.47 -2.06 1.92
CA PHE A 22 1.55 -1.86 3.04
C PHE A 22 2.05 -2.52 4.34
N THR A 23 2.90 -3.55 4.23
CA THR A 23 3.52 -4.20 5.40
C THR A 23 4.84 -3.54 5.83
N GLY A 24 5.45 -2.73 4.96
CA GLY A 24 6.77 -2.14 5.17
C GLY A 24 7.95 -3.12 5.10
N LYS A 25 7.73 -4.33 4.57
CA LYS A 25 8.73 -5.42 4.55
C LYS A 25 9.52 -5.50 3.24
N SER A 26 8.99 -4.92 2.16
CA SER A 26 9.54 -5.10 0.81
C SER A 26 10.59 -4.04 0.48
N CYS A 27 10.33 -2.80 0.89
CA CYS A 27 11.10 -1.63 0.48
C CYS A 27 12.02 -1.09 1.59
N GLY A 28 11.86 -1.55 2.84
CA GLY A 28 12.66 -1.08 3.98
C GLY A 28 12.42 0.38 4.38
N LYS A 29 11.26 0.94 3.98
CA LYS A 29 10.88 2.34 4.23
C LYS A 29 9.72 2.50 5.21
N GLY A 30 9.33 1.42 5.89
CA GLY A 30 8.11 1.36 6.66
C GLY A 30 6.87 1.19 5.77
N PRO A 31 5.68 1.07 6.38
CA PRO A 31 4.44 0.81 5.65
C PRO A 31 4.00 2.00 4.80
N TYR A 32 3.43 1.72 3.63
CA TYR A 32 2.87 2.68 2.68
C TYR A 32 3.83 3.80 2.21
N PRO A 33 5.06 3.46 1.76
CA PRO A 33 6.05 4.48 1.39
C PRO A 33 5.61 5.40 0.25
N LEU A 34 4.78 4.95 -0.70
CA LEU A 34 4.31 5.80 -1.80
C LEU A 34 3.20 6.74 -1.34
N LEU A 35 2.21 6.22 -0.59
CA LEU A 35 1.14 7.03 -0.02
C LEU A 35 1.70 8.11 0.91
N ASN A 36 2.65 7.75 1.79
CA ASN A 36 3.28 8.71 2.71
C ASN A 36 4.00 9.83 1.96
N ALA A 37 4.69 9.52 0.87
CA ALA A 37 5.35 10.52 0.04
C ALA A 37 4.36 11.47 -0.66
N ILE A 38 3.18 10.94 -1.05
CA ILE A 38 2.09 11.78 -1.59
C ILE A 38 1.52 12.67 -0.48
N SER A 39 1.20 12.10 0.68
CA SER A 39 0.62 12.82 1.83
C SER A 39 1.54 13.94 2.29
N SER A 40 2.81 13.65 2.56
CA SER A 40 3.80 14.64 3.03
C SER A 40 4.00 15.80 2.06
N GLU A 41 3.77 15.54 0.76
CA GLU A 41 3.90 16.57 -0.25
C GLU A 41 2.58 17.34 -0.46
N LEU A 42 1.42 16.73 -0.30
CA LEU A 42 0.12 17.39 -0.55
C LEU A 42 -0.50 18.00 0.71
N GLU A 43 -0.08 17.57 1.90
CA GLU A 43 -0.34 18.28 3.15
C GLU A 43 0.19 19.70 3.03
N GLY A 44 -0.72 20.68 3.03
CA GLY A 44 -0.34 22.08 3.01
C GLY A 44 0.39 22.47 4.30
N GLU A 45 1.23 23.50 4.24
CA GLU A 45 1.62 24.22 5.45
C GLU A 45 0.31 24.73 6.07
N SER A 46 -0.06 24.24 7.25
CA SER A 46 -1.31 24.62 7.91
C SER A 46 -1.20 26.06 8.41
N GLU A 47 -1.30 27.03 7.50
CA GLU A 47 -1.68 28.39 7.86
C GLU A 47 -3.17 28.38 8.12
N ASN A 48 -3.56 28.12 9.37
CA ASN A 48 -4.94 28.12 9.86
C ASN A 48 -5.71 29.36 9.37
N PRO A 49 -6.50 29.28 8.29
CA PRO A 49 -7.45 30.34 8.02
C PRO A 49 -8.66 30.01 8.90
N GLU A 50 -9.12 30.96 9.70
CA GLU A 50 -10.41 30.85 10.39
C GLU A 50 -11.52 30.67 9.32
N ILE A 51 -11.77 29.43 8.89
CA ILE A 51 -12.88 29.08 8.02
C ILE A 51 -14.05 28.70 8.94
N THR A 52 -14.94 29.68 9.17
CA THR A 52 -16.30 29.40 9.61
C THR A 52 -16.97 28.59 8.50
N THR A 53 -17.10 27.29 8.73
CA THR A 53 -17.88 26.38 7.89
C THR A 53 -19.32 26.48 8.39
N GLU A 54 -20.20 27.10 7.60
CA GLU A 54 -21.64 26.97 7.86
C GLU A 54 -22.10 25.56 7.45
N GLU A 55 -22.81 24.89 8.36
CA GLU A 55 -23.26 23.51 8.22
C GLU A 55 -24.27 23.38 7.06
N PRO A 56 -24.08 22.44 6.11
CA PRO A 56 -25.03 22.26 5.03
C PRO A 56 -26.34 21.69 5.56
N SER A 57 -27.43 22.44 5.39
CA SER A 57 -28.79 21.96 5.68
C SER A 57 -29.18 20.87 4.68
N ILE A 58 -29.23 19.62 5.16
CA ILE A 58 -29.81 18.51 4.41
C ILE A 58 -31.34 18.68 4.34
N THR A 59 -31.87 18.89 3.14
CA THR A 59 -33.31 18.76 2.89
C THR A 59 -33.57 17.33 2.43
N GLU A 60 -34.20 16.55 3.30
CA GLU A 60 -34.59 15.17 3.06
C GLU A 60 -35.56 15.11 1.88
N THR A 61 -35.15 14.43 0.81
CA THR A 61 -35.99 14.12 -0.36
C THR A 61 -36.26 12.62 -0.32
N GLU A 62 -37.55 12.29 -0.28
CA GLU A 62 -38.13 10.96 -0.07
C GLU A 62 -37.47 9.83 -0.89
N ALA A 63 -37.26 8.70 -0.22
CA ALA A 63 -36.55 7.52 -0.71
C ALA A 63 -37.26 6.84 -1.90
N TYR A 64 -36.50 6.52 -2.94
CA TYR A 64 -36.91 5.57 -3.97
C TYR A 64 -36.47 4.16 -3.54
N ASP A 65 -37.46 3.28 -3.45
CA ASP A 65 -37.32 1.84 -3.19
C ASP A 65 -36.52 1.19 -4.33
N THR A 66 -35.34 0.62 -4.00
CA THR A 66 -34.51 -0.12 -4.93
C THR A 66 -34.40 -1.55 -4.42
N ASP A 67 -34.99 -2.46 -5.20
CA ASP A 67 -35.06 -3.91 -5.01
C ASP A 67 -33.67 -4.50 -4.69
N GLU A 68 -33.61 -5.19 -3.56
CA GLU A 68 -32.42 -5.81 -2.96
C GLU A 68 -32.13 -7.16 -3.66
N THR A 69 -31.23 -7.16 -4.64
CA THR A 69 -30.67 -8.42 -5.18
C THR A 69 -29.59 -8.93 -4.22
N GLU A 70 -29.93 -9.96 -3.44
CA GLU A 70 -28.96 -10.73 -2.66
C GLU A 70 -28.01 -11.52 -3.59
N GLU A 71 -26.74 -11.10 -3.61
CA GLU A 71 -25.64 -11.89 -4.19
C GLU A 71 -25.06 -12.81 -3.10
N THR A 72 -25.42 -14.09 -3.15
CA THR A 72 -24.82 -15.15 -2.32
C THR A 72 -23.42 -15.49 -2.82
N SER A 73 -22.39 -15.07 -2.07
CA SER A 73 -21.00 -15.46 -2.27
C SER A 73 -20.74 -16.85 -1.67
N GLU A 74 -20.60 -17.88 -2.50
CA GLU A 74 -20.11 -19.19 -2.08
C GLU A 74 -18.61 -19.13 -1.73
N THR A 75 -18.25 -19.60 -0.54
CA THR A 75 -16.86 -19.70 -0.06
C THR A 75 -16.29 -21.08 -0.35
N GLU A 76 -15.42 -21.20 -1.34
CA GLU A 76 -14.65 -22.43 -1.56
C GLU A 76 -13.40 -22.45 -0.67
N ALA A 77 -13.37 -23.38 0.28
CA ALA A 77 -12.23 -23.60 1.16
C ALA A 77 -11.17 -24.47 0.45
N THR A 78 -10.06 -23.86 0.03
CA THR A 78 -8.88 -24.60 -0.47
C THR A 78 -8.06 -25.14 0.72
N THR A 79 -8.10 -26.46 0.91
CA THR A 79 -7.19 -27.16 1.83
C THR A 79 -5.86 -27.41 1.13
N TYR A 80 -4.78 -26.83 1.66
CA TYR A 80 -3.41 -27.11 1.23
C TYR A 80 -2.88 -28.32 2.00
N ASP A 81 -2.46 -29.35 1.26
CA ASP A 81 -1.76 -30.50 1.82
C ASP A 81 -0.31 -30.10 2.14
N THR A 82 0.12 -30.32 3.38
CA THR A 82 1.46 -29.97 3.85
C THR A 82 2.32 -31.23 3.81
N ASP A 83 3.10 -31.39 2.75
CA ASP A 83 4.20 -32.36 2.76
C ASP A 83 5.43 -31.67 3.37
N VAL A 84 5.62 -31.92 4.67
CA VAL A 84 6.86 -31.60 5.40
C VAL A 84 7.91 -32.61 4.95
N THR A 85 8.80 -32.21 4.05
CA THR A 85 10.07 -32.91 3.86
C THR A 85 11.15 -32.14 4.64
N GLU A 86 11.48 -32.66 5.83
CA GLU A 86 12.75 -32.38 6.49
C GLU A 86 13.88 -32.97 5.63
N GLU A 87 14.75 -32.13 5.08
CA GLU A 87 16.06 -32.56 4.57
C GLU A 87 17.13 -31.64 5.18
N THR A 88 18.08 -32.31 5.83
CA THR A 88 19.08 -31.80 6.76
C THR A 88 20.25 -31.07 6.08
N SER A 89 20.87 -30.18 6.85
CA SER A 89 22.05 -29.36 6.54
C SER A 89 23.28 -30.12 6.07
N GLU A 90 24.04 -29.54 5.12
CA GLU A 90 25.51 -29.54 5.16
C GLU A 90 26.08 -28.18 4.71
N THR A 91 27.04 -27.68 5.49
CA THR A 91 27.79 -26.44 5.28
C THR A 91 29.08 -26.75 4.52
N GLU A 92 29.33 -26.10 3.37
CA GLU A 92 30.64 -26.17 2.72
C GLU A 92 31.44 -24.88 2.94
N ALA A 93 32.64 -25.05 3.50
CA ALA A 93 33.61 -24.00 3.77
C ALA A 93 34.35 -23.61 2.48
N THR A 94 34.42 -22.31 2.16
CA THR A 94 35.22 -21.81 1.05
C THR A 94 36.69 -21.67 1.46
N THR A 95 37.56 -22.50 0.88
CA THR A 95 39.02 -22.35 0.97
C THR A 95 39.50 -21.46 -0.18
N TYR A 96 40.30 -20.44 0.13
CA TYR A 96 40.93 -19.54 -0.84
C TYR A 96 42.22 -20.20 -1.34
N ASP A 97 42.32 -20.47 -2.63
CA ASP A 97 43.57 -20.94 -3.24
C ASP A 97 44.43 -19.72 -3.63
N THR A 98 45.70 -19.75 -3.20
CA THR A 98 46.66 -18.67 -3.42
C THR A 98 47.77 -19.23 -4.30
N ASP A 99 47.62 -19.13 -5.62
CA ASP A 99 48.71 -19.48 -6.53
C ASP A 99 49.72 -18.34 -6.58
N VAL A 100 50.81 -18.54 -5.84
CA VAL A 100 52.12 -17.93 -6.08
C VAL A 100 52.82 -18.77 -7.14
N THR A 101 53.22 -18.17 -8.26
CA THR A 101 54.25 -18.74 -9.12
C THR A 101 55.34 -17.72 -9.41
N GLU A 102 56.50 -17.93 -8.79
CA GLU A 102 57.81 -17.48 -9.25
C GLU A 102 58.29 -18.36 -10.42
N GLY A 103 58.98 -17.75 -11.39
CA GLY A 103 59.64 -18.44 -12.51
C GLY A 103 60.11 -17.48 -13.59
#